data_AF-Q2SEL5-F1
#
_entry.id   AF-Q2SEL5-F1
#
_cell.length_a   1.000
_cell.length_b   1.000
_cell.length_c   1.000
_cell.angle_alpha   90.00
_cell.angle_beta   90.00
_cell.angle_gamma   90.00
#
_symmetry.space_group_name_H-M   'P 1'
#
loop_
_entity.id
_entity.type
_entity.pdbx_description
1 polymer ?
#
loop_
_entity_poly.entity_id
_entity_poly.type
_entity_poly.pdbx_seq_one_letter_code
_entity_poly.pdbx_strand_id
1 'polypeptide(L)'
;MQQSSSAETNDGRRTHETQVKKEGSGIKESSFWISQIFMILATVLGVYLAAQEGLNQAIIFDDLTSRQNNYYLRNSLASELQSNLIQAREYAEFVKSPPSRSAIKMFPLQLDLFVWESMRYSPSALETPSQFILEIQRYYREIEDIRGKIESSAYAPHYGAEEMKKRTERMEKEVLPKLLANIDTLRRYLKEHDVPVD
;
A
#
# COMPACT_ATOMS: atom_id res chain seq x y z
N MET A 1 106.90 -36.86 -60.00
CA MET A 1 107.56 -35.62 -59.52
C MET A 1 106.47 -34.77 -58.87
N GLN A 2 106.37 -34.76 -57.53
CA GLN A 2 106.87 -33.69 -56.65
C GLN A 2 105.93 -32.46 -56.74
N GLN A 3 105.28 -31.88 -55.71
CA GLN A 3 105.39 -31.88 -54.24
C GLN A 3 104.04 -31.32 -53.71
N SER A 4 103.42 -31.92 -52.68
CA SER A 4 103.22 -31.37 -51.31
C SER A 4 102.62 -29.96 -51.17
N SER A 5 101.45 -29.84 -50.52
CA SER A 5 101.36 -29.15 -49.21
C SER A 5 99.97 -29.33 -48.56
N SER A 6 100.01 -29.82 -47.31
CA SER A 6 98.99 -29.83 -46.25
C SER A 6 98.39 -28.42 -45.98
N ALA A 7 97.27 -28.19 -45.28
CA ALA A 7 96.67 -28.86 -44.13
C ALA A 7 95.23 -28.35 -43.83
N GLU A 8 94.49 -29.12 -43.03
CA GLU A 8 93.48 -28.71 -42.00
C GLU A 8 92.17 -27.99 -42.41
N THR A 9 91.01 -28.10 -41.73
CA THR A 9 90.18 -29.16 -41.09
C THR A 9 88.97 -28.40 -40.52
N ASN A 10 87.79 -29.06 -40.48
CA ASN A 10 86.62 -28.75 -39.61
C ASN A 10 85.86 -27.44 -39.93
N ASP A 11 84.56 -27.24 -39.67
CA ASP A 11 83.45 -27.95 -39.04
C ASP A 11 82.20 -27.09 -39.38
N GLY A 12 80.98 -27.63 -39.29
CA GLY A 12 79.81 -26.77 -39.11
C GLY A 12 78.54 -27.22 -39.81
N ARG A 13 77.95 -28.32 -39.31
CA ARG A 13 76.52 -28.64 -39.51
C ARG A 13 75.64 -27.43 -39.18
N ARG A 14 74.68 -27.11 -40.06
CA ARG A 14 73.49 -26.30 -39.72
C ARG A 14 72.22 -27.08 -40.04
N THR A 15 71.78 -27.86 -39.08
CA THR A 15 70.36 -28.24 -38.93
C THR A 15 69.69 -27.13 -38.11
N HIS A 16 68.75 -26.42 -38.72
CA HIS A 16 67.86 -25.51 -37.99
C HIS A 16 66.87 -26.36 -37.18
N GLU A 17 67.26 -26.75 -35.96
CA GLU A 17 66.31 -27.11 -34.92
C GLU A 17 65.75 -25.83 -34.31
N THR A 18 64.53 -25.48 -34.71
CA THR A 18 63.74 -24.49 -34.00
C THR A 18 63.29 -25.11 -32.68
N GLN A 19 64.06 -24.89 -31.62
CA GLN A 19 63.66 -25.26 -30.27
C GLN A 19 62.40 -24.47 -29.86
N VAL A 20 61.29 -25.19 -29.69
CA VAL A 20 60.08 -24.70 -29.05
C VAL A 20 60.38 -24.52 -27.57
N LYS A 21 60.56 -23.26 -27.15
CA LYS A 21 60.65 -22.86 -25.74
C LYS A 21 59.28 -23.08 -25.06
N LYS A 22 59.13 -24.20 -24.35
CA LYS A 22 58.02 -24.45 -23.41
C LYS A 22 58.39 -23.90 -22.04
N GLU A 23 58.12 -22.62 -21.79
CA GLU A 23 58.13 -22.06 -20.44
C GLU A 23 56.91 -21.14 -20.26
N GLY A 24 55.99 -21.54 -19.37
CA GLY A 24 54.99 -20.63 -18.77
C GLY A 24 53.56 -20.60 -19.33
N SER A 25 53.06 -21.63 -20.05
CA SER A 25 51.68 -21.61 -20.57
C SER A 25 50.60 -21.91 -19.52
N GLY A 26 50.88 -22.71 -18.49
CA GLY A 26 49.86 -23.15 -17.52
C GLY A 26 49.34 -22.07 -16.56
N ILE A 27 50.17 -21.07 -16.22
CA ILE A 27 49.78 -19.98 -15.30
C ILE A 27 48.91 -18.95 -16.01
N LYS A 28 49.19 -18.66 -17.30
CA LYS A 28 48.42 -17.70 -18.10
C LYS A 28 47.00 -18.22 -18.38
N GLU A 29 46.86 -19.49 -18.76
CA GLU A 29 45.54 -20.10 -18.98
C GLU A 29 44.73 -20.22 -17.68
N SER A 30 45.36 -20.57 -16.56
CA SER A 30 44.68 -20.63 -15.26
C SER A 30 44.22 -19.24 -14.78
N SER A 31 45.03 -18.20 -14.99
CA SER A 31 44.68 -16.82 -14.63
C SER A 31 43.51 -16.27 -15.45
N PHE A 32 43.38 -16.68 -16.72
CA PHE A 32 42.28 -16.32 -17.58
C PHE A 32 40.95 -16.91 -17.09
N TRP A 33 40.94 -18.21 -16.75
CA TRP A 33 39.74 -18.87 -16.21
C TRP A 33 39.31 -18.32 -14.86
N ILE A 34 40.26 -18.01 -13.97
CA ILE A 34 39.99 -17.32 -12.71
C ILE A 34 39.33 -15.96 -12.97
N SER A 35 39.88 -15.14 -13.88
CA SER A 35 39.32 -13.83 -14.21
C SER A 35 37.90 -13.93 -14.77
N GLN A 36 37.64 -14.95 -15.60
CA GLN A 36 36.32 -15.15 -16.18
C GLN A 36 35.28 -15.56 -15.14
N ILE A 37 35.65 -16.43 -14.19
CA ILE A 37 34.79 -16.80 -13.07
C ILE A 37 34.49 -15.57 -12.20
N PHE A 38 35.51 -14.74 -11.90
CA PHE A 38 35.30 -13.48 -11.18
C PHE A 38 34.40 -12.50 -11.94
N MET A 39 34.53 -12.37 -13.26
CA MET A 39 33.63 -11.54 -14.07
C MET A 39 32.18 -12.04 -14.02
N ILE A 40 31.98 -13.35 -14.14
CA ILE A 40 30.63 -13.94 -14.06
C ILE A 40 30.05 -13.71 -12.66
N LEU A 41 30.82 -13.98 -11.61
CA LEU A 41 30.41 -13.73 -10.23
C LEU A 41 30.08 -12.25 -9.99
N ALA A 42 30.91 -11.33 -10.47
CA ALA A 42 30.67 -9.89 -10.36
C ALA A 42 29.39 -9.47 -11.08
N THR A 43 29.11 -10.02 -12.27
CA THR A 43 27.88 -9.72 -13.02
C THR A 43 26.65 -10.24 -12.30
N VAL A 44 26.70 -11.49 -11.82
CA VAL A 44 25.58 -12.10 -11.08
C VAL A 44 25.32 -11.36 -9.77
N LEU A 45 26.37 -11.03 -9.02
CA LEU A 45 26.26 -10.24 -7.78
C LEU A 45 25.73 -8.83 -8.04
N GLY A 46 26.19 -8.18 -9.12
CA GLY A 46 25.73 -6.85 -9.51
C GLY A 46 24.24 -6.83 -9.85
N VAL A 47 23.77 -7.81 -10.64
CA VAL A 47 22.34 -7.95 -10.96
C VAL A 47 21.53 -8.31 -9.70
N TYR A 48 22.04 -9.20 -8.84
CA TYR A 48 21.36 -9.60 -7.60
C TYR A 48 21.15 -8.41 -6.66
N LEU A 49 22.19 -7.60 -6.41
CA LEU A 49 22.09 -6.42 -5.55
C LEU A 49 21.15 -5.36 -6.13
N ALA A 50 21.22 -5.11 -7.44
CA ALA A 50 20.30 -4.19 -8.11
C ALA A 50 18.85 -4.67 -8.04
N ALA A 51 18.61 -5.97 -8.22
CA ALA A 51 17.28 -6.57 -8.11
C ALA A 51 16.74 -6.54 -6.67
N GLN A 52 17.61 -6.75 -5.67
CA GLN A 52 17.24 -6.68 -4.26
C GLN A 52 16.79 -5.26 -3.87
N GLU A 53 17.53 -4.24 -4.33
CA GLU A 53 17.16 -2.85 -4.08
C GLU A 53 15.84 -2.48 -4.77
N GLY A 54 15.64 -2.93 -6.02
CA GLY A 54 14.41 -2.72 -6.76
C GLY A 54 13.18 -3.36 -6.10
N LEU A 55 13.31 -4.60 -5.59
CA LEU A 55 12.23 -5.28 -4.88
C LEU A 55 11.89 -4.56 -3.56
N ASN A 56 12.90 -4.15 -2.80
CA ASN A 56 12.69 -3.42 -1.55
C ASN A 56 11.95 -2.11 -1.79
N GLN A 57 12.37 -1.35 -2.80
CA GLN A 57 11.69 -0.12 -3.20
C GLN A 57 10.24 -0.36 -3.65
N ALA A 58 9.99 -1.45 -4.39
CA ALA A 58 8.64 -1.80 -4.84
C ALA A 58 7.71 -2.16 -3.67
N ILE A 59 8.20 -2.90 -2.68
CA ILE A 59 7.43 -3.24 -1.47
C ILE A 59 7.06 -1.97 -0.68
N ILE A 60 8.03 -1.05 -0.50
CA ILE A 60 7.78 0.23 0.19
C ILE A 60 6.75 1.05 -0.57
N PHE A 61 6.88 1.14 -1.91
CA PHE A 61 5.93 1.85 -2.74
C PHE A 61 4.50 1.27 -2.66
N ASP A 62 4.37 -0.05 -2.66
CA ASP A 62 3.07 -0.73 -2.55
C ASP A 62 2.42 -0.48 -1.18
N ASP A 63 3.17 -0.60 -0.07
CA ASP A 63 2.69 -0.27 1.29
C ASP A 63 2.25 1.20 1.40
N LEU A 64 3.05 2.14 0.87
CA LEU A 64 2.70 3.56 0.86
C LEU A 64 1.44 3.84 0.04
N THR A 65 1.30 3.21 -1.13
CA THR A 65 0.14 3.35 -2.01
C THR A 65 -1.12 2.78 -1.35
N SER A 66 -1.02 1.58 -0.74
CA SER A 66 -2.10 0.96 0.04
C SER A 66 -2.57 1.89 1.17
N ARG A 67 -1.63 2.41 1.97
CA ARG A 67 -1.93 3.36 3.05
C ARG A 67 -2.54 4.67 2.57
N GLN A 68 -2.08 5.19 1.44
CA GLN A 68 -2.66 6.40 0.85
C GLN A 68 -4.10 6.16 0.38
N ASN A 69 -4.37 5.05 -0.29
CA ASN A 69 -5.74 4.68 -0.68
C ASN A 69 -6.64 4.51 0.54
N ASN A 70 -6.11 3.86 1.58
CA ASN A 70 -6.82 3.68 2.83
C ASN A 70 -7.06 5.01 3.57
N TYR A 71 -6.14 5.97 3.50
CA TYR A 71 -6.32 7.33 4.01
C TYR A 71 -7.53 8.00 3.37
N TYR A 72 -7.59 8.04 2.03
CA TYR A 72 -8.71 8.66 1.33
C TYR A 72 -10.04 7.95 1.61
N LEU A 73 -10.03 6.62 1.70
CA LEU A 73 -11.22 5.86 2.06
C LEU A 73 -11.72 6.22 3.46
N ARG A 74 -10.85 6.23 4.47
CA ARG A 74 -11.22 6.59 5.84
C ARG A 74 -11.70 8.05 5.93
N ASN A 75 -11.05 8.97 5.21
CA ASN A 75 -11.45 10.37 5.20
C ASN A 75 -12.82 10.59 4.53
N SER A 76 -13.08 9.88 3.43
CA SER A 76 -14.38 9.90 2.75
C SER A 76 -15.48 9.33 3.64
N LEU A 77 -15.19 8.22 4.33
CA LEU A 77 -16.11 7.59 5.27
C LEU A 77 -16.40 8.50 6.48
N ALA A 78 -15.38 9.19 7.00
CA ALA A 78 -15.56 10.15 8.08
C ALA A 78 -16.43 11.34 7.66
N SER A 79 -16.26 11.82 6.42
CA SER A 79 -17.07 12.90 5.85
C SER A 79 -18.54 12.48 5.66
N GLU A 80 -18.77 11.27 5.13
CA GLU A 80 -20.11 10.68 5.02
C GLU A 80 -20.76 10.54 6.40
N LEU A 81 -20.03 10.00 7.37
CA LEU A 81 -20.51 9.86 8.75
C LEU A 81 -20.89 11.23 9.34
N GLN A 82 -20.05 12.26 9.18
CA GLN A 82 -20.34 13.61 9.66
C GLN A 82 -21.63 14.17 9.03
N SER A 83 -21.81 14.05 7.72
CA SER A 83 -23.05 14.44 7.03
C SER A 83 -24.26 13.72 7.64
N ASN A 84 -24.16 12.40 7.80
CA ASN A 84 -25.24 11.58 8.34
C ASN A 84 -25.58 11.88 9.80
N LEU A 85 -24.59 12.26 10.61
CA LEU A 85 -24.82 12.70 11.99
C LEU A 85 -25.64 14.01 12.02
N ILE A 86 -25.33 14.95 11.12
CA ILE A 86 -26.07 16.21 11.00
C ILE A 86 -27.51 15.91 10.55
N GLN A 87 -27.69 15.12 9.49
CA GLN A 87 -29.01 14.78 8.96
C GLN A 87 -29.89 14.06 9.99
N ALA A 88 -29.33 13.10 10.73
CA ALA A 88 -30.07 12.40 11.79
C ALA A 88 -30.50 13.35 12.92
N ARG A 89 -29.64 14.32 13.29
CA ARG A 89 -29.97 15.32 14.30
C ARG A 89 -31.09 16.25 13.83
N GLU A 90 -30.98 16.77 12.61
CA GLU A 90 -31.99 17.64 12.02
C GLU A 90 -33.35 16.92 11.89
N TYR A 91 -33.32 15.65 11.47
CA TYR A 91 -34.52 14.84 11.41
C TYR A 91 -35.12 14.57 12.79
N ALA A 92 -34.31 14.31 13.81
CA ALA A 92 -34.80 14.15 15.18
C ALA A 92 -35.53 15.41 15.68
N GLU A 93 -34.99 16.61 15.43
CA GLU A 93 -35.66 17.86 15.80
C GLU A 93 -36.94 18.10 14.98
N PHE A 94 -36.95 17.78 13.68
CA PHE A 94 -38.16 17.81 12.84
C PHE A 94 -39.27 16.89 13.36
N VAL A 95 -38.91 15.65 13.73
CA VAL A 95 -39.87 14.65 14.22
C VAL A 95 -40.35 14.95 15.64
N LYS A 96 -39.58 15.68 16.45
CA LYS A 96 -39.97 16.09 17.81
C LYS A 96 -41.10 17.10 17.82
N SER A 97 -41.15 17.99 16.81
CA SER A 97 -42.22 18.97 16.62
C SER A 97 -42.86 18.82 15.23
N PRO A 98 -43.42 17.65 14.90
CA PRO A 98 -43.83 17.36 13.55
C PRO A 98 -45.12 18.12 13.23
N PRO A 99 -45.23 18.75 12.05
CA PRO A 99 -46.47 19.43 11.66
C PRO A 99 -47.64 18.43 11.48
N SER A 100 -47.36 17.17 11.14
CA SER A 100 -48.32 16.05 11.16
C SER A 100 -47.62 14.69 10.99
N ARG A 101 -48.31 13.57 11.29
CA ARG A 101 -47.80 12.21 10.97
C ARG A 101 -47.60 11.99 9.46
N SER A 102 -48.41 12.64 8.63
CA SER A 102 -48.27 12.58 7.17
C SER A 102 -46.98 13.26 6.71
N ALA A 103 -46.57 14.36 7.35
CA ALA A 103 -45.32 15.05 7.04
C ALA A 103 -44.09 14.15 7.31
N ILE A 104 -44.10 13.40 8.42
CA ILE A 104 -43.01 12.45 8.74
C ILE A 104 -42.82 11.43 7.61
N LYS A 105 -43.92 10.93 7.03
CA LYS A 105 -43.86 9.97 5.91
C LYS A 105 -43.46 10.60 4.57
N MET A 106 -43.80 11.87 4.38
CA MET A 106 -43.48 12.61 3.15
C MET A 106 -42.01 13.02 3.08
N PHE A 107 -41.39 13.23 4.24
CA PHE A 107 -40.00 13.64 4.38
C PHE A 107 -39.23 12.65 5.25
N PRO A 108 -39.02 11.40 4.79
CA PRO A 108 -38.26 10.41 5.54
C PRO A 108 -36.78 10.81 5.59
N LEU A 109 -36.11 10.47 6.70
CA LEU A 109 -34.65 10.55 6.76
C LEU A 109 -34.03 9.62 5.72
N GLN A 110 -33.05 10.13 4.98
CA GLN A 110 -32.25 9.36 4.05
C GLN A 110 -30.78 9.56 4.42
N LEU A 111 -30.09 8.47 4.77
CA LEU A 111 -28.66 8.53 5.02
C LEU A 111 -27.91 8.44 3.69
N ASP A 112 -26.85 9.22 3.57
CA ASP A 112 -25.89 9.10 2.49
C ASP A 112 -25.03 7.86 2.74
N LEU A 113 -25.12 6.85 1.87
CA LEU A 113 -24.40 5.58 2.06
C LEU A 113 -23.44 5.28 0.91
N PHE A 114 -23.11 6.27 0.08
CA PHE A 114 -22.32 6.05 -1.13
C PHE A 114 -20.94 5.46 -0.85
N VAL A 115 -20.19 6.04 0.09
CA VAL A 115 -18.86 5.56 0.48
C VAL A 115 -18.99 4.21 1.18
N TRP A 116 -19.91 4.09 2.14
CA TRP A 116 -20.15 2.84 2.85
C TRP A 116 -20.47 1.67 1.92
N GLU A 117 -21.40 1.86 0.98
CA GLU A 117 -21.75 0.83 -0.01
C GLU A 117 -20.62 0.57 -0.99
N SER A 118 -19.80 1.57 -1.31
CA SER A 118 -18.63 1.40 -2.19
C SER A 118 -17.50 0.63 -1.51
N MET A 119 -17.38 0.67 -0.17
CA MET A 119 -16.33 -0.03 0.58
C MET A 119 -16.30 -1.53 0.31
N ARG A 120 -17.45 -2.16 0.05
CA ARG A 120 -17.52 -3.60 -0.26
C ARG A 120 -16.71 -4.02 -1.50
N TYR A 121 -16.39 -3.05 -2.36
CA TYR A 121 -15.64 -3.26 -3.61
C TYR A 121 -14.20 -2.72 -3.52
N SER A 122 -13.83 -2.09 -2.40
CA SER A 122 -12.50 -1.53 -2.20
C SER A 122 -11.61 -2.51 -1.44
N PRO A 123 -10.45 -2.92 -2.00
CA PRO A 123 -9.47 -3.70 -1.26
C PRO A 123 -9.01 -3.02 0.03
N SER A 124 -8.89 -1.69 0.00
CA SER A 124 -8.51 -0.87 1.16
C SER A 124 -9.53 -0.89 2.29
N ALA A 125 -10.77 -1.37 2.08
CA ALA A 125 -11.73 -1.52 3.17
C ALA A 125 -11.24 -2.51 4.23
N LEU A 126 -10.55 -3.57 3.83
CA LEU A 126 -10.01 -4.60 4.75
C LEU A 126 -8.86 -4.08 5.63
N GLU A 127 -8.19 -3.03 5.19
CA GLU A 127 -7.12 -2.34 5.92
C GLU A 127 -7.66 -1.27 6.88
N THR A 128 -8.96 -1.00 6.85
CA THR A 128 -9.61 -0.09 7.79
C THR A 128 -9.87 -0.81 9.11
N PRO A 129 -9.56 -0.22 10.29
CA PRO A 129 -9.76 -0.88 11.57
C PRO A 129 -11.22 -1.29 11.75
N SER A 130 -11.43 -2.59 12.02
CA SER A 130 -12.75 -3.21 12.07
C SER A 130 -13.71 -2.55 13.07
N GLN A 131 -13.17 -1.98 14.16
CA GLN A 131 -13.95 -1.23 15.14
C GLN A 131 -14.74 -0.08 14.50
N PHE A 132 -14.16 0.66 13.55
CA PHE A 132 -14.85 1.80 12.92
C PHE A 132 -15.93 1.33 11.97
N ILE A 133 -15.63 0.29 11.18
CA ILE A 133 -16.59 -0.33 10.26
C ILE A 133 -17.82 -0.82 11.05
N LEU A 134 -17.61 -1.54 12.15
CA LEU A 134 -18.70 -2.10 12.96
C LEU A 134 -19.52 -1.03 13.66
N GLU A 135 -18.88 0.02 14.18
CA GLU A 135 -19.58 1.12 14.84
C GLU A 135 -20.44 1.94 13.87
N ILE A 136 -19.91 2.23 12.68
CA ILE A 136 -20.64 2.96 11.62
C ILE A 136 -21.79 2.10 11.09
N GLN A 137 -21.55 0.83 10.79
CA GLN A 137 -22.59 -0.11 10.36
C GLN A 137 -23.72 -0.20 11.38
N ARG A 138 -23.36 -0.31 12.67
CA ARG A 138 -24.33 -0.38 13.76
C ARG A 138 -25.14 0.91 13.82
N TYR A 139 -24.48 2.06 13.75
CA TYR A 139 -25.15 3.36 13.75
C TYR A 139 -26.16 3.48 12.60
N TYR A 140 -25.76 3.20 11.35
CA TYR A 140 -26.66 3.28 10.20
C TYR A 140 -27.88 2.35 10.35
N ARG A 141 -27.67 1.13 10.84
CA ARG A 141 -28.76 0.19 11.10
C ARG A 141 -29.71 0.66 12.20
N GLU A 142 -29.17 1.20 13.29
CA GLU A 142 -29.98 1.67 14.43
C GLU A 142 -30.81 2.89 14.06
N ILE A 143 -30.24 3.84 13.31
CA ILE A 143 -30.97 5.02 12.84
C ILE A 143 -32.10 4.64 11.88
N GLU A 144 -31.83 3.71 10.97
CA GLU A 144 -32.82 3.19 10.04
C GLU A 144 -33.96 2.46 10.75
N ASP A 145 -33.64 1.64 11.76
CA ASP A 145 -34.63 0.97 12.60
C ASP A 145 -35.49 1.96 13.39
N ILE A 146 -34.89 2.99 13.98
CA ILE A 146 -35.62 4.05 14.70
C ILE A 146 -36.53 4.81 13.74
N ARG A 147 -36.04 5.20 12.56
CA ARG A 147 -36.83 5.85 11.50
C ARG A 147 -38.04 5.00 11.12
N GLY A 148 -37.84 3.71 10.83
CA GLY A 148 -38.92 2.79 10.50
C GLY A 148 -39.94 2.62 11.63
N LYS A 149 -39.50 2.61 12.90
CA LYS A 149 -40.39 2.56 14.07
C LYS A 149 -41.20 3.84 14.27
N ILE A 150 -40.64 5.00 13.96
CA ILE A 150 -41.38 6.27 13.96
C ILE A 150 -42.47 6.25 12.88
N GLU A 151 -42.12 5.87 11.66
CA GLU A 151 -43.03 5.88 10.50
C GLU A 151 -44.18 4.87 10.63
N SER A 152 -43.88 3.68 11.16
CA SER A 152 -44.85 2.63 11.47
C SER A 152 -45.69 2.93 12.72
N SER A 153 -45.42 4.03 13.42
CA SER A 153 -46.08 4.42 14.67
C SER A 153 -45.81 3.47 15.86
N ALA A 154 -44.84 2.57 15.74
CA ALA A 154 -44.35 1.75 16.85
C ALA A 154 -43.68 2.62 17.93
N TYR A 155 -43.01 3.70 17.52
CA TYR A 155 -42.49 4.75 18.40
C TYR A 155 -43.33 6.03 18.29
N ALA A 156 -43.58 6.65 19.44
CA ALA A 156 -44.06 8.02 19.46
C ALA A 156 -42.95 8.95 18.89
N PRO A 157 -43.30 9.99 18.10
CA PRO A 157 -42.31 10.86 17.47
C PRO A 157 -41.26 11.42 18.44
N HIS A 158 -41.70 11.95 19.58
CA HIS A 158 -40.80 12.45 20.63
C HIS A 158 -39.84 11.37 21.15
N TYR A 159 -40.34 10.16 21.42
CA TYR A 159 -39.51 9.07 21.93
C TYR A 159 -38.48 8.62 20.88
N GLY A 160 -38.90 8.47 19.62
CA GLY A 160 -37.99 8.11 18.52
C GLY A 160 -36.92 9.18 18.28
N ALA A 161 -37.30 10.46 18.35
CA ALA A 161 -36.37 11.58 18.23
C ALA A 161 -35.28 11.57 19.33
N GLU A 162 -35.67 11.37 20.60
CA GLU A 162 -34.71 11.28 21.71
C GLU A 162 -33.78 10.07 21.57
N GLU A 163 -34.30 8.91 21.14
CA GLU A 163 -33.48 7.72 20.94
C GLU A 163 -32.49 7.88 19.76
N MET A 164 -32.95 8.52 18.68
CA MET A 164 -32.09 8.87 17.53
C MET A 164 -30.97 9.80 17.98
N LYS A 165 -31.31 10.88 18.70
CA LYS A 165 -30.35 11.86 19.23
C LYS A 165 -29.30 11.20 20.13
N LYS A 166 -29.72 10.29 21.00
CA LYS A 166 -28.80 9.53 21.87
C LYS A 166 -27.76 8.73 21.07
N ARG A 167 -28.17 8.07 19.98
CA ARG A 167 -27.24 7.32 19.11
C ARG A 167 -26.31 8.23 18.33
N THR A 168 -26.84 9.32 17.79
CA THR A 168 -26.07 10.35 17.10
C THR A 168 -25.03 10.99 18.02
N GLU A 169 -25.41 11.35 19.26
CA GLU A 169 -24.50 11.93 20.24
C GLU A 169 -23.37 10.98 20.66
N ARG A 170 -23.68 9.69 20.85
CA ARG A 170 -22.64 8.69 21.12
C ARG A 170 -21.62 8.66 19.99
N MET A 171 -22.08 8.66 18.74
CA MET A 171 -21.22 8.57 17.57
C MET A 171 -20.35 9.82 17.41
N GLU A 172 -20.93 10.99 17.63
CA GLU A 172 -20.22 12.27 17.60
C GLU A 172 -19.19 12.42 18.72
N LYS A 173 -19.50 11.97 19.95
CA LYS A 173 -18.64 12.17 21.13
C LYS A 173 -17.58 11.08 21.30
N GLU A 174 -17.87 9.85 20.90
CA GLU A 174 -17.01 8.70 21.19
C GLU A 174 -16.25 8.15 19.99
N VAL A 175 -16.90 8.05 18.83
CA VAL A 175 -16.36 7.29 17.69
C VAL A 175 -15.77 8.21 16.63
N LEU A 176 -16.48 9.25 16.22
CA LEU A 176 -15.99 10.22 15.23
C LEU A 176 -14.63 10.82 15.63
N PRO A 177 -14.39 11.25 16.89
CA PRO A 177 -13.09 11.81 17.28
C PRO A 177 -11.97 10.77 17.19
N LYS A 178 -12.25 9.51 17.52
CA LYS A 178 -11.27 8.40 17.42
C LYS A 178 -10.97 8.08 15.96
N LEU A 179 -11.97 8.12 15.08
CA LEU A 179 -11.78 7.94 13.64
C LEU A 179 -10.91 9.06 13.07
N LEU A 180 -11.20 10.32 13.40
CA LEU A 180 -10.41 11.46 12.97
C LEU A 180 -8.96 11.40 13.49
N ALA A 181 -8.75 11.02 14.75
CA ALA A 181 -7.40 10.82 15.30
C ALA A 181 -6.65 9.68 14.58
N ASN A 182 -7.36 8.62 14.20
CA ASN A 182 -6.78 7.51 13.44
C ASN A 182 -6.40 7.94 12.01
N ILE A 183 -7.24 8.74 11.36
CA ILE A 183 -6.93 9.35 10.05
C ILE A 183 -5.72 10.28 10.17
N ASP A 184 -5.66 11.11 11.21
CA ASP A 184 -4.53 12.01 11.45
C ASP A 184 -3.21 11.26 11.68
N THR A 185 -3.27 10.12 12.39
CA THR A 185 -2.09 9.26 12.57
C THR A 185 -1.58 8.74 11.23
N LEU A 186 -2.50 8.30 10.35
CA LEU A 186 -2.15 7.84 9.01
C LEU A 186 -1.62 8.97 8.13
N ARG A 187 -2.21 10.16 8.22
CA ARG A 187 -1.76 11.38 7.52
C ARG A 187 -0.32 11.74 7.91
N ARG A 188 0.00 11.70 9.20
CA ARG A 188 1.36 11.97 9.71
C ARG A 188 2.35 10.93 9.20
N TYR A 189 2.00 9.65 9.26
CA TYR A 189 2.84 8.58 8.72
C TYR A 189 3.13 8.78 7.22
N LEU A 190 2.12 9.09 6.42
CA LEU A 190 2.29 9.33 4.98
C LEU A 190 3.17 10.56 4.71
N LYS A 191 2.97 11.63 5.48
CA LYS A 191 3.78 12.85 5.38
C LYS A 191 5.25 12.64 5.77
N GLU A 192 5.51 11.81 6.78
CA GLU A 192 6.87 11.42 7.18
C GLU A 192 7.61 10.64 6.09
N HIS A 193 6.88 10.03 5.15
CA HIS A 193 7.42 9.29 4.00
C HIS A 193 7.26 10.06 2.68
N ASP A 194 7.12 11.39 2.74
CA ASP A 194 7.01 12.28 1.58
C ASP A 194 5.83 11.96 0.63
N VAL A 195 4.80 11.28 1.12
CA VAL A 195 3.57 11.04 0.36
C VAL A 195 2.60 12.21 0.60
N PRO A 196 2.26 13.00 -0.44
CA PRO A 196 1.34 14.12 -0.29
C PRO A 196 -0.09 13.61 -0.08
N VAL A 197 -0.72 14.12 0.96
CA VAL A 197 -2.13 13.92 1.28
C VAL A 197 -2.69 15.22 1.84
N ASP A 198 -3.89 15.59 1.39
CA ASP A 198 -4.61 16.80 1.81
C ASP A 198 -5.17 16.67 3.23
#